data_AF-A0A6G8FFU6-F1
#
_entry.id   AF-A0A6G8FFU6-F1
#
_cell.length_a   1.000
_cell.length_b   1.000
_cell.length_c   1.000
_cell.angle_alpha   90.00
_cell.angle_beta   90.00
_cell.angle_gamma   90.00
#
_symmetry.space_group_name_H-M   'P 1'
#
loop_
_entity.id
_entity.type
_entity.pdbx_description
1 polymer ?
#
loop_
_entity_poly.entity_id
_entity_poly.type
_entity_poly.pdbx_seq_one_letter_code
_entity_poly.pdbx_strand_id
1 'polypeptide(L)'
;MSDSNTQIPGTSATEAAPAHPAAQNPQETSAPAPVAVSPAVKPRKMSTFLKVSIILLAGLTIASISLVFIGEFEGKFERVFSTFALFAVFVLFTALDTRREQKSDWYAPVALIANAYILSLLLIVIWMTRFNYFSLMWEIFWKSVFVIVVTRLVILCCQWLLGMGAKTSEVVSRFAFITSVLGVLSGILFTAPVGIEAFDLFVPDLYWKIATALLILTALGLSITLLLRWSLGSEERAAAREAHQRQWAASQAAHAAAVAAQPVPVQQIPDPYASVPQTPIQPLPAPTQQLLPWPTFADGRPLPAGPDGQPDFSVLQ
;
A
#
# COMPACT_ATOMS: atom_id res chain seq x y z
N MET A 1 -45.62 39.36 -35.23
CA MET A 1 -45.60 40.78 -34.88
C MET A 1 -46.64 41.01 -33.80
N SER A 2 -46.26 41.75 -32.76
CA SER A 2 -47.06 42.24 -31.61
C SER A 2 -47.35 41.27 -30.44
N ASP A 3 -46.50 41.43 -29.43
CA ASP A 3 -46.80 41.84 -28.05
C ASP A 3 -47.85 41.10 -27.22
N SER A 4 -47.41 40.58 -26.07
CA SER A 4 -48.19 40.64 -24.82
C SER A 4 -47.26 40.68 -23.61
N ASN A 5 -47.17 41.90 -23.10
CA ASN A 5 -46.66 42.32 -21.81
C ASN A 5 -47.60 41.84 -20.69
N THR A 6 -47.08 41.33 -19.58
CA THR A 6 -47.81 41.33 -18.30
C THR A 6 -46.82 41.54 -17.16
N GLN A 7 -47.11 42.58 -16.38
CA GLN A 7 -46.30 43.21 -15.36
C GLN A 7 -47.02 43.08 -14.01
N ILE A 8 -46.35 43.54 -12.93
CA ILE A 8 -46.86 44.11 -11.65
C ILE A 8 -46.84 43.12 -10.45
N PRO A 9 -46.58 43.53 -9.16
CA PRO A 9 -45.85 44.68 -8.56
C PRO A 9 -44.97 44.40 -7.32
N GLY A 10 -44.18 45.41 -6.90
CA GLY A 10 -44.13 45.90 -5.50
C GLY A 10 -42.72 45.90 -4.84
N THR A 11 -41.89 46.96 -4.87
CA THR A 11 -41.83 48.17 -4.00
C THR A 11 -42.00 47.90 -2.50
N SER A 12 -41.14 48.29 -1.55
CA SER A 12 -40.51 49.62 -1.32
C SER A 12 -39.32 49.49 -0.32
N ALA A 13 -38.18 50.15 -0.57
CA ALA A 13 -37.69 51.42 0.07
C ALA A 13 -36.72 51.19 1.25
N THR A 14 -35.42 51.54 1.14
CA THR A 14 -34.76 52.87 1.21
C THR A 14 -34.31 53.20 2.64
N GLU A 15 -33.00 53.35 2.86
CA GLU A 15 -32.39 54.57 3.43
C GLU A 15 -30.85 54.45 3.37
N ALA A 16 -30.16 55.57 3.14
CA ALA A 16 -28.79 55.68 2.67
C ALA A 16 -27.76 56.08 3.76
N ALA A 17 -26.49 55.77 3.42
CA ALA A 17 -25.17 56.33 3.78
C ALA A 17 -25.11 57.75 4.43
N PRO A 18 -23.99 58.21 5.09
CA PRO A 18 -22.60 58.07 4.60
C PRO A 18 -21.46 57.98 5.66
N ALA A 19 -20.23 58.14 5.17
CA ALA A 19 -18.95 57.60 5.63
C ALA A 19 -18.06 58.52 6.52
N HIS A 20 -17.22 57.86 7.34
CA HIS A 20 -15.79 58.13 7.70
C HIS A 20 -15.38 59.46 8.41
N PRO A 21 -14.12 59.60 8.92
CA PRO A 21 -13.47 58.91 10.06
C PRO A 21 -12.70 59.89 11.00
N ALA A 22 -12.33 59.54 12.24
CA ALA A 22 -11.24 60.27 12.94
C ALA A 22 -10.64 59.55 14.17
N ALA A 23 -9.32 59.38 14.08
CA ALA A 23 -8.29 59.62 15.11
C ALA A 23 -8.15 58.69 16.35
N GLN A 24 -6.98 58.06 16.39
CA GLN A 24 -6.30 57.35 17.48
C GLN A 24 -5.84 58.30 18.60
N ASN A 25 -5.72 57.81 19.85
CA ASN A 25 -4.51 57.94 20.69
C ASN A 25 -4.56 57.05 21.98
N PRO A 26 -3.43 56.84 22.70
CA PRO A 26 -3.01 55.52 23.21
C PRO A 26 -2.68 55.46 24.73
N GLN A 27 -2.07 54.34 25.15
CA GLN A 27 -1.55 53.96 26.49
C GLN A 27 -2.62 53.44 27.47
N GLU A 28 -2.41 52.49 28.37
CA GLU A 28 -1.40 51.51 28.81
C GLU A 28 -2.24 50.68 29.83
N THR A 29 -2.17 49.36 29.98
CA THR A 29 -1.26 48.59 30.85
C THR A 29 -2.04 47.28 31.12
N SER A 30 -1.34 46.19 31.41
CA SER A 30 -1.77 44.95 32.09
C SER A 30 -1.68 43.70 31.21
N ALA A 31 -0.56 43.01 31.35
CA ALA A 31 -0.36 41.64 30.90
C ALA A 31 -1.35 40.68 31.59
N PRO A 32 -2.02 39.77 30.87
CA PRO A 32 -2.63 38.59 31.45
C PRO A 32 -1.71 37.36 31.27
N ALA A 33 -1.59 36.59 32.35
CA ALA A 33 -0.89 35.32 32.42
C ALA A 33 -1.27 34.34 31.28
N PRO A 34 -0.37 33.43 30.85
CA PRO A 34 -0.72 32.40 29.89
C PRO A 34 -1.71 31.43 30.54
N VAL A 35 -2.98 31.54 30.16
CA VAL A 35 -4.00 30.53 30.44
C VAL A 35 -3.54 29.24 29.80
N ALA A 36 -3.24 28.24 30.63
CA ALA A 36 -2.95 26.88 30.18
C ALA A 36 -4.16 26.37 29.37
N VAL A 37 -4.00 26.34 28.06
CA VAL A 37 -4.96 25.74 27.13
C VAL A 37 -4.96 24.24 27.42
N SER A 38 -5.98 23.78 28.15
CA SER A 38 -6.28 22.35 28.24
C SER A 38 -6.44 21.82 26.81
N PRO A 39 -5.71 20.78 26.37
CA PRO A 39 -5.84 20.29 25.02
C PRO A 39 -7.26 19.75 24.85
N ALA A 40 -8.02 20.41 23.97
CA ALA A 40 -9.31 19.92 23.53
C ALA A 40 -9.14 18.47 23.05
N VAL A 41 -9.70 17.54 23.81
CA VAL A 41 -9.78 16.13 23.43
C VAL A 41 -10.60 16.09 22.15
N LYS A 42 -9.91 15.99 21.01
CA LYS A 42 -10.56 15.82 19.71
C LYS A 42 -11.53 14.64 19.83
N PRO A 43 -12.83 14.81 19.50
CA PRO A 43 -13.77 13.71 19.57
C PRO A 43 -13.21 12.56 18.71
N ARG A 44 -12.96 11.40 19.34
CA ARG A 44 -12.56 10.19 18.63
C ARG A 44 -13.67 9.87 17.66
N LYS A 45 -13.48 10.25 16.39
CA LYS A 45 -14.36 9.92 15.28
C LYS A 45 -14.45 8.40 15.26
N MET A 46 -15.57 7.84 15.71
CA MET A 46 -15.76 6.40 15.78
C MET A 46 -15.51 5.83 14.38
N SER A 47 -14.44 5.03 14.27
CA SER A 47 -14.03 4.40 13.03
C SER A 47 -15.24 3.69 12.42
N THR A 48 -15.52 3.92 11.15
CA THR A 48 -16.63 3.30 10.40
C THR A 48 -16.63 1.78 10.58
N PHE A 49 -15.44 1.21 10.74
CA PHE A 49 -15.19 -0.18 11.10
C PHE A 49 -15.90 -0.63 12.39
N LEU A 50 -15.87 0.19 13.45
CA LEU A 50 -16.53 -0.12 14.73
C LEU A 50 -18.05 -0.12 14.57
N LYS A 51 -18.61 0.81 13.79
CA LYS A 51 -20.05 0.87 13.52
C LYS A 51 -20.52 -0.35 12.74
N VAL A 52 -19.79 -0.73 11.69
CA VAL A 52 -20.09 -1.93 10.91
C VAL A 52 -19.97 -3.19 11.76
N SER A 53 -18.91 -3.31 12.59
CA SER A 53 -18.73 -4.44 13.51
C SER A 53 -19.83 -4.54 14.56
N ILE A 54 -20.29 -3.41 15.12
CA ILE A 54 -21.40 -3.37 16.09
C ILE A 54 -22.72 -3.79 15.44
N ILE A 55 -23.02 -3.27 14.25
CA ILE A 55 -24.24 -3.64 13.51
C ILE A 55 -24.22 -5.13 13.16
N LEU A 56 -23.06 -5.66 12.76
CA LEU A 56 -22.94 -7.07 12.44
C LEU A 56 -23.10 -7.96 13.68
N LEU A 57 -22.47 -7.57 14.79
CA LEU A 57 -22.57 -8.31 16.04
C LEU A 57 -24.02 -8.33 16.54
N ALA A 58 -24.72 -7.20 16.43
CA ALA A 58 -26.14 -7.10 16.76
C ALA A 58 -27.02 -7.95 15.82
N GLY A 59 -26.73 -7.94 14.52
CA GLY A 59 -27.41 -8.81 13.56
C GLY A 59 -27.20 -10.30 13.87
N LEU A 60 -25.96 -10.68 14.21
CA LEU A 60 -25.58 -12.05 14.55
C LEU A 60 -26.25 -12.53 15.85
N THR A 61 -26.35 -11.68 16.86
CA THR A 61 -27.02 -12.04 18.13
C THR A 61 -28.52 -12.16 17.95
N ILE A 62 -29.17 -11.21 17.24
CA ILE A 62 -30.61 -11.29 16.94
C ILE A 62 -30.93 -12.56 16.17
N ALA A 63 -30.14 -12.86 15.13
CA ALA A 63 -30.23 -14.08 14.36
C ALA A 63 -30.11 -15.35 15.19
N SER A 64 -29.08 -15.42 16.05
CA SER A 64 -28.85 -16.55 16.96
C SER A 64 -30.02 -16.74 17.91
N ILE A 65 -30.60 -15.65 18.42
CA ILE A 65 -31.77 -15.68 19.31
C ILE A 65 -33.00 -16.18 18.54
N SER A 66 -33.23 -15.70 17.31
CA SER A 66 -34.33 -16.18 16.46
C SER A 66 -34.20 -17.68 16.14
N LEU A 67 -32.99 -18.19 15.93
CA LEU A 67 -32.71 -19.62 15.67
C LEU A 67 -33.09 -20.54 16.84
N VAL A 68 -32.85 -20.09 18.08
CA VAL A 68 -33.16 -20.87 19.29
C VAL A 68 -34.67 -21.00 19.52
N PHE A 69 -35.44 -19.98 19.14
CA PHE A 69 -36.88 -19.96 19.36
C PHE A 69 -37.71 -20.68 18.27
N ILE A 70 -37.08 -21.13 17.19
CA ILE A 70 -37.77 -21.62 16.00
C ILE A 70 -37.56 -23.12 15.73
N GLY A 71 -36.50 -23.77 16.19
CA GLY A 71 -36.04 -25.02 15.57
C GLY A 71 -36.50 -26.39 16.08
N GLU A 72 -37.61 -26.91 15.55
CA GLU A 72 -37.73 -28.32 15.13
C GLU A 72 -37.68 -28.29 13.59
N PHE A 73 -36.51 -28.49 12.94
CA PHE A 73 -36.39 -28.33 11.47
C PHE A 73 -35.31 -29.19 10.80
N GLU A 74 -35.75 -30.00 9.83
CA GLU A 74 -34.91 -30.53 8.75
C GLU A 74 -34.36 -29.39 7.87
N GLY A 75 -33.04 -29.20 7.88
CA GLY A 75 -32.25 -28.51 6.84
C GLY A 75 -32.37 -26.99 6.67
N LYS A 76 -33.40 -26.34 7.23
CA LYS A 76 -33.54 -24.87 7.19
C LYS A 76 -32.51 -24.17 8.08
N PHE A 77 -32.15 -24.80 9.21
CA PHE A 77 -31.16 -24.28 10.15
C PHE A 77 -29.79 -24.08 9.48
N GLU A 78 -29.29 -25.09 8.76
CA GLU A 78 -27.96 -25.06 8.15
C GLU A 78 -27.81 -23.92 7.14
N ARG A 79 -28.79 -23.72 6.26
CA ARG A 79 -28.76 -22.64 5.25
C ARG A 79 -28.75 -21.25 5.88
N VAL A 80 -29.56 -21.06 6.91
CA VAL A 80 -29.64 -19.80 7.66
C VAL A 80 -28.32 -19.55 8.38
N PHE A 81 -27.78 -20.55 9.07
CA PHE A 81 -26.47 -20.46 9.73
C PHE A 81 -25.33 -20.17 8.74
N SER A 82 -25.27 -20.86 7.60
CA SER A 82 -24.28 -20.60 6.54
C SER A 82 -24.38 -19.20 5.96
N THR A 83 -25.60 -18.67 5.82
CA THR A 83 -25.82 -17.28 5.37
C THR A 83 -25.25 -16.28 6.40
N PHE A 84 -25.45 -16.54 7.70
CA PHE A 84 -24.85 -15.71 8.75
C PHE A 84 -23.33 -15.79 8.78
N ALA A 85 -22.77 -17.00 8.67
CA ALA A 85 -21.33 -17.20 8.57
C ALA A 85 -20.75 -16.47 7.35
N LEU A 86 -21.44 -16.52 6.21
CA LEU A 86 -21.08 -15.79 5.00
C LEU A 86 -21.07 -14.27 5.23
N PHE A 87 -22.07 -13.70 5.90
CA PHE A 87 -22.07 -12.28 6.23
C PHE A 87 -20.93 -11.91 7.20
N ALA A 88 -20.63 -12.76 8.18
CA ALA A 88 -19.51 -12.58 9.09
C ALA A 88 -18.17 -12.55 8.33
N VAL A 89 -17.95 -13.50 7.42
CA VAL A 89 -16.75 -13.56 6.57
C VAL A 89 -16.68 -12.37 5.61
N PHE A 90 -17.80 -11.99 4.99
CA PHE A 90 -17.88 -10.83 4.11
C PHE A 90 -17.49 -9.54 4.83
N VAL A 91 -17.98 -9.34 6.06
CA VAL A 91 -17.62 -8.15 6.84
C VAL A 91 -16.20 -8.21 7.33
N LEU A 92 -15.68 -9.39 7.72
CA LEU A 92 -14.26 -9.56 8.03
C LEU A 92 -13.39 -9.17 6.82
N PHE A 93 -13.76 -9.59 5.62
CA PHE A 93 -13.04 -9.25 4.40
C PHE A 93 -13.16 -7.76 4.03
N THR A 94 -14.36 -7.19 4.13
CA THR A 94 -14.57 -5.75 3.93
C THR A 94 -13.73 -4.95 4.93
N ALA A 95 -13.70 -5.38 6.18
CA ALA A 95 -12.85 -4.84 7.24
C ALA A 95 -11.35 -4.89 6.90
N LEU A 96 -10.86 -6.03 6.41
CA LEU A 96 -9.47 -6.21 5.99
C LEU A 96 -9.14 -5.37 4.76
N ASP A 97 -10.07 -5.26 3.81
CA ASP A 97 -9.92 -4.47 2.60
C ASP A 97 -9.88 -2.96 2.93
N THR A 98 -10.76 -2.46 3.81
CA THR A 98 -10.71 -1.06 4.27
C THR A 98 -9.41 -0.71 5.00
N ARG A 99 -8.78 -1.67 5.68
CA ARG A 99 -7.42 -1.45 6.24
C ARG A 99 -6.37 -1.34 5.13
N ARG A 100 -6.50 -2.09 4.04
CA ARG A 100 -5.61 -2.00 2.87
C ARG A 100 -5.87 -0.74 2.02
N GLU A 101 -7.10 -0.25 1.95
CA GLU A 101 -7.51 0.97 1.24
C GLU A 101 -6.77 2.22 1.71
N GLN A 102 -6.22 2.24 2.93
CA GLN A 102 -5.39 3.35 3.40
C GLN A 102 -4.11 3.58 2.57
N LYS A 103 -3.74 2.64 1.67
CA LYS A 103 -2.52 2.72 0.85
C LYS A 103 -2.75 2.92 -0.65
N SER A 104 -3.97 2.80 -1.20
CA SER A 104 -4.18 2.90 -2.66
C SER A 104 -5.64 3.20 -3.04
N ASP A 105 -5.86 4.32 -3.75
CA ASP A 105 -7.19 4.76 -4.23
C ASP A 105 -7.83 3.80 -5.26
N TRP A 106 -7.01 3.03 -5.99
CA TRP A 106 -7.51 2.08 -7.00
C TRP A 106 -7.99 0.75 -6.39
N TYR A 107 -7.55 0.43 -5.16
CA TYR A 107 -7.88 -0.83 -4.50
C TYR A 107 -9.35 -0.89 -4.07
N ALA A 108 -9.88 0.23 -3.56
CA ALA A 108 -11.23 0.31 -3.00
C ALA A 108 -12.32 -0.18 -3.96
N PRO A 109 -12.45 0.32 -5.20
CA PRO A 109 -13.51 -0.12 -6.11
C PRO A 109 -13.36 -1.59 -6.52
N VAL A 110 -12.13 -2.06 -6.78
CA VAL A 110 -11.88 -3.45 -7.22
C VAL A 110 -12.19 -4.44 -6.10
N ALA A 111 -11.76 -4.14 -4.88
CA ALA A 111 -12.04 -4.97 -3.71
C ALA A 111 -13.54 -5.04 -3.41
N LEU A 112 -14.26 -3.92 -3.54
CA LEU A 112 -15.71 -3.87 -3.36
C LEU A 112 -16.43 -4.74 -4.40
N ILE A 113 -16.09 -4.61 -5.69
CA ILE A 113 -16.68 -5.41 -6.77
C ILE A 113 -16.43 -6.90 -6.53
N ALA A 114 -15.21 -7.28 -6.15
CA ALA A 114 -14.89 -8.67 -5.87
C ALA A 114 -15.61 -9.23 -4.65
N ASN A 115 -15.72 -8.44 -3.56
CA ASN A 115 -16.47 -8.84 -2.38
C ASN A 115 -17.96 -9.00 -2.69
N ALA A 116 -18.53 -8.11 -3.50
CA ALA A 116 -19.90 -8.21 -3.97
C ALA A 116 -20.12 -9.47 -4.84
N TYR A 117 -19.16 -9.79 -5.71
CA TYR A 117 -19.17 -11.01 -6.52
C TYR A 117 -19.15 -12.27 -5.65
N ILE A 118 -18.21 -12.37 -4.69
CA ILE A 118 -18.12 -13.52 -3.77
C ILE A 118 -19.41 -13.68 -2.98
N LEU A 119 -19.93 -12.59 -2.40
CA LEU A 119 -21.18 -12.61 -1.63
C LEU A 119 -22.33 -13.11 -2.49
N SER A 120 -22.52 -12.55 -3.69
CA SER A 120 -23.62 -12.90 -4.57
C SER A 120 -23.57 -14.36 -5.00
N LEU A 121 -22.39 -14.85 -5.43
CA LEU A 121 -22.21 -16.22 -5.88
C LEU A 121 -22.47 -17.21 -4.73
N LEU A 122 -21.89 -16.98 -3.55
CA LEU A 122 -22.07 -17.88 -2.43
C LEU A 122 -23.48 -17.85 -1.85
N LEU A 123 -24.17 -16.70 -1.89
CA LEU A 123 -25.58 -16.63 -1.51
C LEU A 123 -26.44 -17.50 -2.44
N ILE A 124 -26.20 -17.46 -3.76
CA ILE A 124 -26.86 -18.34 -4.72
C ILE A 124 -26.57 -19.81 -4.39
N VAL A 125 -25.31 -20.16 -4.14
CA VAL A 125 -24.90 -21.53 -3.81
C VAL A 125 -25.60 -22.04 -2.55
N ILE A 126 -25.63 -21.26 -1.46
CA ILE A 126 -26.25 -21.68 -0.18
C ILE A 126 -27.75 -22.00 -0.36
N TRP A 127 -28.45 -21.22 -1.17
CA TRP A 127 -29.90 -21.35 -1.32
C TRP A 127 -30.31 -22.38 -2.38
N MET A 128 -29.54 -22.50 -3.47
CA MET A 128 -29.84 -23.41 -4.57
C MET A 128 -29.31 -24.84 -4.34
N THR A 129 -28.24 -25.03 -3.55
CA THR A 129 -27.67 -26.36 -3.29
C THR A 129 -28.67 -27.30 -2.62
N ARG A 130 -28.84 -28.50 -3.16
CA ARG A 130 -29.78 -29.52 -2.68
C ARG A 130 -29.44 -29.95 -1.26
N PHE A 131 -30.46 -30.11 -0.41
CA PHE A 131 -30.26 -30.49 0.99
C PHE A 131 -29.74 -31.91 1.13
N ASN A 132 -28.62 -32.07 1.85
CA ASN A 132 -28.02 -33.36 2.18
C ASN A 132 -27.46 -33.29 3.62
N TYR A 133 -28.14 -33.97 4.56
CA TYR A 133 -28.04 -33.73 6.01
C TYR A 133 -26.62 -33.78 6.59
N PHE A 134 -25.74 -34.64 6.06
CA PHE A 134 -24.38 -34.79 6.58
C PHE A 134 -23.29 -34.07 5.77
N SER A 135 -23.54 -33.73 4.50
CA SER A 135 -22.52 -33.16 3.61
C SER A 135 -22.75 -31.68 3.28
N LEU A 136 -23.95 -31.13 3.49
CA LEU A 136 -24.28 -29.78 3.02
C LEU A 136 -23.41 -28.70 3.65
N MET A 137 -23.29 -28.66 4.99
CA MET A 137 -22.42 -27.69 5.65
C MET A 137 -20.95 -27.82 5.22
N TRP A 138 -20.46 -29.06 5.05
CA TRP A 138 -19.09 -29.34 4.65
C TRP A 138 -18.81 -28.94 3.19
N GLU A 139 -19.74 -29.24 2.30
CA GLU A 139 -19.66 -28.92 0.88
C GLU A 139 -19.75 -27.41 0.65
N ILE A 140 -20.72 -26.73 1.30
CA ILE A 140 -20.84 -25.27 1.26
C ILE A 140 -19.57 -24.61 1.81
N PHE A 141 -19.01 -25.14 2.91
CA PHE A 141 -17.77 -24.62 3.47
C PHE A 141 -16.61 -24.71 2.47
N TRP A 142 -16.36 -25.88 1.88
CA TRP A 142 -15.27 -26.05 0.91
C TRP A 142 -15.48 -25.26 -0.38
N LYS A 143 -16.71 -25.23 -0.91
CA LYS A 143 -17.07 -24.37 -2.07
C LYS A 143 -16.82 -22.90 -1.76
N SER A 144 -17.18 -22.45 -0.55
CA SER A 144 -16.93 -21.08 -0.09
C SER A 144 -15.44 -20.78 -0.01
N VAL A 145 -14.66 -21.64 0.66
CA VAL A 145 -13.21 -21.50 0.76
C VAL A 145 -12.56 -21.46 -0.62
N PHE A 146 -12.95 -22.34 -1.53
CA PHE A 146 -12.43 -22.38 -2.89
C PHE A 146 -12.70 -21.08 -3.65
N VAL A 147 -13.94 -20.59 -3.68
CA VAL A 147 -14.32 -19.34 -4.38
C VAL A 147 -13.56 -18.14 -3.80
N ILE A 148 -13.45 -18.06 -2.47
CA ILE A 148 -12.72 -17.00 -1.79
C ILE A 148 -11.23 -17.06 -2.17
N VAL A 149 -10.58 -18.22 -2.07
CA VAL A 149 -9.15 -18.39 -2.36
C VAL A 149 -8.85 -18.03 -3.81
N VAL A 150 -9.61 -18.57 -4.77
CA VAL A 150 -9.41 -18.31 -6.20
C VAL A 150 -9.60 -16.81 -6.50
N THR A 151 -10.69 -16.22 -6.02
CA THR A 151 -10.98 -14.79 -6.26
C THR A 151 -9.90 -13.90 -5.66
N ARG A 152 -9.42 -14.21 -4.44
CA ARG A 152 -8.35 -13.44 -3.80
C ARG A 152 -7.01 -13.62 -4.50
N LEU A 153 -6.70 -14.83 -4.98
CA LEU A 153 -5.49 -15.10 -5.77
C LEU A 153 -5.49 -14.28 -7.06
N VAL A 154 -6.63 -14.22 -7.76
CA VAL A 154 -6.80 -13.44 -8.99
C VAL A 154 -6.58 -11.96 -8.74
N ILE A 155 -7.22 -11.38 -7.72
CA ILE A 155 -7.03 -9.97 -7.36
C ILE A 155 -5.57 -9.68 -7.02
N LEU A 156 -4.94 -10.55 -6.21
CA LEU A 156 -3.54 -10.42 -5.82
C LEU A 156 -2.63 -10.45 -7.06
N CYS A 157 -2.90 -11.36 -8.00
CA CYS A 157 -2.19 -11.46 -9.27
C CYS A 157 -2.36 -10.18 -10.11
N CYS A 158 -3.58 -9.69 -10.29
CA CYS A 158 -3.85 -8.46 -11.03
C CYS A 158 -3.15 -7.25 -10.39
N GLN A 159 -3.21 -7.12 -9.07
CA GLN A 159 -2.54 -6.04 -8.34
C GLN A 159 -1.03 -6.12 -8.47
N TRP A 160 -0.47 -7.31 -8.35
CA TRP A 160 0.94 -7.52 -8.51
C TRP A 160 1.40 -7.16 -9.93
N LEU A 161 0.68 -7.60 -10.96
CA LEU A 161 0.96 -7.28 -12.36
C LEU A 161 0.85 -5.77 -12.65
N LEU A 162 -0.25 -5.14 -12.27
CA LEU A 162 -0.47 -3.71 -12.51
C LEU A 162 0.51 -2.84 -11.71
N GLY A 163 0.79 -3.20 -10.46
CA GLY A 163 1.79 -2.53 -9.63
C GLY A 163 3.21 -2.69 -10.17
N MET A 164 3.50 -3.82 -10.82
CA MET A 164 4.75 -4.04 -11.53
C MET A 164 4.85 -3.19 -12.80
N GLY A 165 3.77 -3.07 -13.58
CA GLY A 165 3.75 -2.33 -14.84
C GLY A 165 3.75 -0.81 -14.70
N ALA A 166 3.20 -0.27 -13.61
CA ALA A 166 3.11 1.18 -13.38
C ALA A 166 4.46 1.90 -13.27
N LYS A 167 5.55 1.17 -13.03
CA LYS A 167 6.91 1.72 -12.86
C LYS A 167 7.83 1.43 -14.05
N THR A 168 7.31 0.87 -15.13
CA THR A 168 8.11 0.33 -16.24
C THR A 168 7.58 0.87 -17.57
N SER A 169 8.26 0.53 -18.68
CA SER A 169 7.89 0.92 -20.03
C SER A 169 6.41 0.63 -20.37
N GLU A 170 5.85 1.45 -21.25
CA GLU A 170 4.45 1.39 -21.66
C GLU A 170 4.05 0.00 -22.21
N VAL A 171 4.99 -0.69 -22.85
CA VAL A 171 4.80 -2.05 -23.38
C VAL A 171 4.53 -3.05 -22.25
N VAL A 172 5.33 -3.03 -21.17
CA VAL A 172 5.15 -3.92 -20.01
C VAL A 172 3.81 -3.64 -19.32
N SER A 173 3.41 -2.39 -19.22
CA SER A 173 2.12 -2.00 -18.66
C SER A 173 0.93 -2.57 -19.47
N ARG A 174 0.97 -2.46 -20.81
CA ARG A 174 -0.07 -3.04 -21.68
C ARG A 174 -0.15 -4.56 -21.57
N PHE A 175 0.99 -5.25 -21.55
CA PHE A 175 1.02 -6.72 -21.37
C PHE A 175 0.52 -7.14 -19.99
N ALA A 176 0.91 -6.42 -18.93
CA ALA A 176 0.42 -6.65 -17.57
C ALA A 176 -1.10 -6.46 -17.48
N PHE A 177 -1.65 -5.44 -18.16
CA PHE A 177 -3.08 -5.22 -18.24
C PHE A 177 -3.82 -6.37 -18.94
N ILE A 178 -3.37 -6.79 -20.13
CA ILE A 178 -3.98 -7.92 -20.86
C ILE A 178 -3.93 -9.20 -20.04
N THR A 179 -2.79 -9.49 -19.40
CA THR A 179 -2.62 -10.65 -18.53
C THR A 179 -3.55 -10.57 -17.31
N SER A 180 -3.75 -9.37 -16.75
CA SER A 180 -4.68 -9.17 -15.63
C SER A 180 -6.13 -9.45 -16.03
N VAL A 181 -6.56 -9.02 -17.23
CA VAL A 181 -7.91 -9.31 -17.76
C VAL A 181 -8.10 -10.81 -17.99
N LEU A 182 -7.10 -11.48 -18.58
CA LEU A 182 -7.08 -12.93 -18.73
C LEU A 182 -7.16 -13.65 -17.38
N GLY A 183 -6.44 -13.15 -16.37
CA GLY A 183 -6.50 -13.68 -15.01
C GLY A 183 -7.88 -13.53 -14.36
N VAL A 184 -8.55 -12.40 -14.56
CA VAL A 184 -9.94 -12.20 -14.09
C VAL A 184 -10.89 -13.18 -14.78
N LEU A 185 -10.80 -13.30 -16.11
CA LEU A 185 -11.62 -14.23 -16.88
C LEU A 185 -11.38 -15.69 -16.45
N SER A 186 -10.12 -16.07 -16.26
CA SER A 186 -9.74 -17.39 -15.74
C SER A 186 -10.32 -17.62 -14.34
N GLY A 187 -10.21 -16.63 -13.45
CA GLY A 187 -10.83 -16.66 -12.13
C GLY A 187 -12.33 -16.96 -12.18
N ILE A 188 -13.07 -16.19 -12.99
CA ILE A 188 -14.52 -16.35 -13.16
C ILE A 188 -14.86 -17.73 -13.74
N LEU A 189 -14.10 -18.22 -14.72
CA LEU A 189 -14.31 -19.56 -15.29
C LEU A 189 -14.02 -20.70 -14.29
N PHE A 190 -13.16 -20.47 -13.29
CA PHE A 190 -12.93 -21.49 -12.26
C PHE A 190 -13.96 -21.43 -11.13
N THR A 191 -14.55 -20.27 -10.85
CA THR A 191 -15.57 -20.11 -9.80
C THR A 191 -16.99 -20.31 -10.29
N ALA A 192 -17.28 -20.10 -11.58
CA ALA A 192 -18.60 -20.27 -12.16
C ALA A 192 -19.18 -21.71 -12.06
N PRO A 193 -18.40 -22.81 -12.20
CA PRO A 193 -18.92 -24.17 -12.03
C PRO A 193 -19.57 -24.39 -10.67
N VAL A 194 -19.05 -23.75 -9.62
CA VAL A 194 -19.61 -23.82 -8.26
C VAL A 194 -21.07 -23.33 -8.23
N GLY A 195 -21.37 -22.27 -8.98
CA GLY A 195 -22.74 -21.77 -9.13
C GLY A 195 -23.60 -22.66 -10.03
N ILE A 196 -23.04 -23.16 -11.15
CA ILE A 196 -23.75 -24.01 -12.12
C ILE A 196 -24.18 -25.35 -11.50
N GLU A 197 -23.28 -25.98 -10.74
CA GLU A 197 -23.57 -27.20 -9.97
C GLU A 197 -24.70 -27.00 -8.96
N ALA A 198 -24.87 -25.78 -8.41
CA ALA A 198 -25.97 -25.49 -7.51
C ALA A 198 -27.35 -25.58 -8.20
N PHE A 199 -27.40 -25.49 -9.53
CA PHE A 199 -28.60 -25.68 -10.35
C PHE A 199 -28.73 -27.11 -10.92
N ASP A 200 -27.85 -28.04 -10.53
CA ASP A 200 -27.81 -29.42 -11.05
C ASP A 200 -27.58 -29.50 -12.57
N LEU A 201 -26.90 -28.48 -13.12
CA LEU A 201 -26.56 -28.41 -14.53
C LEU A 201 -25.20 -29.07 -14.79
N PHE A 202 -25.13 -29.89 -15.83
CA PHE A 202 -23.89 -30.54 -16.25
C PHE A 202 -22.94 -29.53 -16.90
N VAL A 203 -21.70 -29.47 -16.43
CA VAL A 203 -20.63 -28.66 -17.01
C VAL A 203 -19.94 -29.50 -18.10
N PRO A 204 -20.07 -29.14 -19.39
CA PRO A 204 -19.51 -29.94 -20.49
C PRO A 204 -17.98 -29.92 -20.48
N ASP A 205 -17.34 -30.98 -20.97
CA ASP A 205 -15.86 -31.07 -21.05
C ASP A 205 -15.23 -29.91 -21.84
N LEU A 206 -15.95 -29.38 -22.83
CA LEU A 206 -15.50 -28.22 -23.60
C LEU A 206 -15.27 -27.01 -22.69
N TYR A 207 -16.08 -26.83 -21.66
CA TYR A 207 -15.91 -25.78 -20.67
C TYR A 207 -14.57 -25.90 -19.95
N TRP A 208 -14.25 -27.09 -19.42
CA TRP A 208 -13.00 -27.34 -18.71
C TRP A 208 -11.78 -27.17 -19.60
N LYS A 209 -11.89 -27.53 -20.89
CA LYS A 209 -10.84 -27.26 -21.89
C LYS A 209 -10.61 -25.76 -22.08
N ILE A 210 -11.68 -24.98 -22.20
CA ILE A 210 -11.58 -23.51 -22.35
C ILE A 210 -11.01 -22.87 -21.07
N ALA A 211 -11.50 -23.26 -19.89
CA ALA A 211 -11.02 -22.75 -18.60
C ALA A 211 -9.51 -23.04 -18.42
N THR A 212 -9.09 -24.26 -18.74
CA THR A 212 -7.68 -24.66 -18.66
C THR A 212 -6.83 -23.92 -19.68
N ALA A 213 -7.30 -23.77 -20.93
CA ALA A 213 -6.60 -23.01 -21.95
C ALA A 213 -6.39 -21.54 -21.53
N LEU A 214 -7.40 -20.91 -20.94
CA LEU A 214 -7.29 -19.55 -20.40
C LEU A 214 -6.35 -19.46 -19.20
N LEU A 215 -6.33 -20.46 -18.33
CA LEU A 215 -5.35 -20.54 -17.23
C LEU A 215 -3.93 -20.61 -17.79
N ILE A 216 -3.67 -21.52 -18.73
CA ILE A 216 -2.35 -21.67 -19.36
C ILE A 216 -1.95 -20.37 -20.07
N LEU A 217 -2.88 -19.72 -20.78
CA LEU A 217 -2.63 -18.44 -21.43
C LEU A 217 -2.31 -17.33 -20.41
N THR A 218 -2.99 -17.32 -19.26
CA THR A 218 -2.69 -16.40 -18.15
C THR A 218 -1.30 -16.67 -17.56
N ALA A 219 -0.95 -17.94 -17.34
CA ALA A 219 0.37 -18.33 -16.84
C ALA A 219 1.48 -17.96 -17.83
N LEU A 220 1.22 -18.12 -19.13
CA LEU A 220 2.12 -17.67 -20.20
C LEU A 220 2.29 -16.15 -20.17
N GLY A 221 1.19 -15.38 -20.11
CA GLY A 221 1.24 -13.92 -20.03
C GLY A 221 2.01 -13.44 -18.80
N LEU A 222 1.83 -14.10 -17.66
CA LEU A 222 2.55 -13.82 -16.42
C LEU A 222 4.04 -14.13 -16.55
N SER A 223 4.39 -15.28 -17.13
CA SER A 223 5.78 -15.65 -17.43
C SER A 223 6.47 -14.65 -18.36
N ILE A 224 5.82 -14.27 -19.47
CA ILE A 224 6.34 -13.27 -20.41
C ILE A 224 6.52 -11.91 -19.71
N THR A 225 5.54 -11.48 -18.91
CA THR A 225 5.63 -10.21 -18.18
C THR A 225 6.81 -10.21 -17.20
N LEU A 226 7.05 -11.34 -16.51
CA LEU A 226 8.19 -11.49 -15.62
C LEU A 226 9.53 -11.50 -16.36
N LEU A 227 9.62 -12.18 -17.50
CA LEU A 227 10.82 -12.21 -18.32
C LEU A 227 11.16 -10.81 -18.87
N LEU A 228 10.18 -10.10 -19.42
CA LEU A 228 10.35 -8.72 -19.90
C LEU A 228 10.76 -7.78 -18.77
N ARG A 229 10.14 -7.90 -17.60
CA ARG A 229 10.52 -7.10 -16.42
C ARG A 229 11.95 -7.41 -15.99
N TRP A 230 12.34 -8.67 -15.97
CA TRP A 230 13.68 -9.08 -15.57
C TRP A 230 14.74 -8.58 -16.56
N SER A 231 14.48 -8.70 -17.86
CA SER A 231 15.41 -8.25 -18.91
C SER A 231 15.54 -6.72 -18.90
N LEU A 232 14.44 -5.97 -18.93
CA LEU A 232 14.45 -4.50 -18.91
C LEU A 232 15.02 -3.96 -17.60
N GLY A 233 14.67 -4.58 -16.48
CA GLY A 233 15.22 -4.22 -15.17
C GLY A 233 16.73 -4.48 -15.05
N SER A 234 17.32 -5.35 -15.87
CA SER A 234 18.78 -5.53 -15.91
C SER A 234 19.49 -4.35 -16.58
N GLU A 235 18.89 -3.80 -17.63
CA GLU A 235 19.39 -2.61 -18.34
C GLU A 235 19.21 -1.36 -17.49
N GLU A 236 18.06 -1.17 -16.85
CA GLU A 236 17.83 -0.05 -15.92
C GLU A 236 18.83 -0.08 -14.75
N ARG A 237 19.12 -1.26 -14.19
CA ARG A 237 20.14 -1.41 -13.14
C ARG A 237 21.56 -1.10 -13.66
N ALA A 238 21.88 -1.44 -14.90
CA ALA A 238 23.15 -1.08 -15.51
C ALA A 238 23.26 0.44 -15.72
N ALA A 239 22.23 1.05 -16.32
CA ALA A 239 22.16 2.51 -16.54
C ALA A 239 22.21 3.31 -15.22
N ALA A 240 21.53 2.84 -14.16
CA ALA A 240 21.58 3.48 -12.85
C ALA A 240 22.99 3.45 -12.24
N ARG A 241 23.73 2.34 -12.40
CA ARG A 241 25.13 2.24 -11.96
C ARG A 241 26.02 3.20 -12.74
N GLU A 242 25.86 3.29 -14.05
CA GLU A 242 26.61 4.25 -14.88
C GLU A 242 26.29 5.70 -14.50
N ALA A 243 25.02 6.03 -14.27
CA ALA A 243 24.61 7.37 -13.84
C ALA A 243 25.21 7.73 -12.47
N HIS A 244 25.21 6.79 -11.52
CA HIS A 244 25.82 6.98 -10.21
C HIS A 244 27.34 7.16 -10.32
N GLN A 245 28.01 6.38 -11.17
CA GLN A 245 29.44 6.50 -11.42
C GLN A 245 29.79 7.85 -12.08
N ARG A 246 28.96 8.33 -13.02
CA ARG A 246 29.11 9.67 -13.62
C ARG A 246 28.91 10.78 -12.60
N GLN A 247 27.91 10.65 -11.71
CA GLN A 247 27.69 11.62 -10.64
C GLN A 247 28.86 11.64 -9.64
N TRP A 248 29.38 10.47 -9.26
CA TRP A 248 30.54 10.38 -8.37
C TRP A 248 31.78 11.00 -9.02
N ALA A 249 32.07 10.66 -10.28
CA ALA A 249 33.17 11.27 -11.03
C ALA A 249 33.03 12.79 -11.18
N ALA A 250 31.81 13.29 -11.46
CA ALA A 250 31.54 14.73 -11.54
C ALA A 250 31.74 15.42 -10.19
N SER A 251 31.30 14.81 -9.09
CA SER A 251 31.50 15.35 -7.74
C SER A 251 32.98 15.39 -7.35
N GLN A 252 33.76 14.38 -7.74
CA GLN A 252 35.19 14.33 -7.49
C GLN A 252 35.94 15.37 -8.33
N ALA A 253 35.57 15.55 -9.59
CA ALA A 253 36.13 16.58 -10.45
C ALA A 253 35.81 18.00 -9.93
N ALA A 254 34.59 18.24 -9.47
CA ALA A 254 34.21 19.52 -8.86
C ALA A 254 35.00 19.79 -7.56
N HIS A 255 35.22 18.77 -6.74
CA HIS A 255 36.04 18.90 -5.53
C HIS A 255 37.52 19.17 -5.86
N ALA A 256 38.08 18.49 -6.86
CA ALA A 256 39.44 18.73 -7.32
C ALA A 256 39.64 20.14 -7.88
N ALA A 257 38.67 20.64 -8.67
CA ALA A 257 38.69 22.01 -9.19
C ALA A 257 38.59 23.06 -8.07
N ALA A 258 37.79 22.81 -7.03
CA ALA A 258 37.69 23.69 -5.87
C ALA A 258 39.01 23.76 -5.06
N VAL A 259 39.73 22.63 -4.93
CA VAL A 259 41.05 22.60 -4.27
C VAL A 259 42.11 23.33 -5.11
N ALA A 260 42.11 23.17 -6.44
CA ALA A 260 43.05 23.86 -7.32
C ALA A 260 42.85 25.37 -7.37
N ALA A 261 41.64 25.87 -7.09
CA ALA A 261 41.33 27.29 -7.04
C ALA A 261 41.64 27.94 -5.68
N GLN A 262 42.11 27.20 -4.68
CA GLN A 262 42.55 27.81 -3.42
C GLN A 262 43.86 28.58 -3.65
N PRO A 263 43.88 29.91 -3.40
CA PRO A 263 45.09 30.69 -3.51
C PRO A 263 46.13 30.15 -2.50
N VAL A 264 47.24 29.66 -3.03
CA VAL A 264 48.41 29.26 -2.23
C VAL A 264 48.88 30.50 -1.47
N PRO A 265 48.91 30.50 -0.13
CA PRO A 265 49.46 31.62 0.63
C PRO A 265 50.94 31.76 0.23
N VAL A 266 51.29 32.89 -0.38
CA VAL A 266 52.68 33.24 -0.66
C VAL A 266 53.36 33.43 0.69
N GLN A 267 54.10 32.42 1.12
CA GLN A 267 54.87 32.46 2.35
C GLN A 267 56.03 33.44 2.13
N GLN A 268 55.83 34.66 2.62
CA GLN A 268 56.80 35.74 2.61
C GLN A 268 58.08 35.24 3.29
N ILE A 269 59.14 35.06 2.51
CA ILE A 269 60.47 34.64 2.96
C ILE A 269 60.99 35.74 3.90
N PRO A 270 61.15 35.48 5.21
CA PRO A 270 61.70 36.48 6.13
C PRO A 270 63.22 36.52 6.04
N ASP A 271 63.76 37.73 6.15
CA ASP A 271 65.18 38.06 6.23
C ASP A 271 65.99 37.17 7.18
N PRO A 272 67.26 36.87 6.87
CA PRO A 272 68.06 35.87 7.56
C PRO A 272 68.81 36.44 8.77
N TYR A 273 68.15 37.08 9.73
CA TYR A 273 68.79 37.45 11.01
C TYR A 273 67.79 37.49 12.16
N ALA A 274 67.46 36.33 12.75
CA ALA A 274 66.95 36.28 14.13
C ALA A 274 67.19 34.90 14.75
N SER A 275 67.77 34.93 15.94
CA SER A 275 68.17 33.79 16.77
C SER A 275 66.99 32.94 17.25
N VAL A 276 67.25 31.63 17.30
CA VAL A 276 66.36 30.52 17.61
C VAL A 276 65.99 30.47 19.10
N PRO A 277 64.72 30.22 19.44
CA PRO A 277 64.39 29.32 20.54
C PRO A 277 63.68 28.07 19.99
N GLN A 278 64.25 26.89 20.30
CA GLN A 278 63.64 25.60 19.97
C GLN A 278 62.34 25.42 20.74
N THR A 279 61.23 25.31 20.01
CA THR A 279 59.95 24.81 20.52
C THR A 279 59.64 23.48 19.84
N PRO A 280 59.07 22.47 20.52
CA PRO A 280 58.93 21.12 20.00
C PRO A 280 58.00 21.08 18.77
N ILE A 281 58.45 20.37 17.74
CA ILE A 281 57.72 20.12 16.51
C ILE A 281 56.44 19.34 16.83
N GLN A 282 55.30 19.98 16.64
CA GLN A 282 54.00 19.32 16.70
C GLN A 282 53.73 18.70 15.31
N PRO A 283 53.52 17.38 15.20
CA PRO A 283 53.30 16.72 13.91
C PRO A 283 51.97 17.16 13.30
N LEU A 284 52.04 17.44 12.00
CA LEU A 284 50.94 17.79 11.09
C LEU A 284 49.82 16.74 11.16
N PRO A 285 48.52 17.12 11.23
CA PRO A 285 47.43 16.15 11.22
C PRO A 285 47.35 15.50 9.83
N ALA A 286 47.69 14.22 9.77
CA ALA A 286 47.44 13.36 8.62
C ALA A 286 45.92 13.29 8.35
N PRO A 287 45.50 13.10 7.08
CA PRO A 287 44.09 12.95 6.74
C PRO A 287 43.49 11.85 7.59
N THR A 288 42.44 12.18 8.33
CA THR A 288 41.63 11.22 9.09
C THR A 288 40.97 10.26 8.11
N GLN A 289 41.70 9.23 7.70
CA GLN A 289 41.08 7.96 7.32
C GLN A 289 40.19 7.60 8.49
N GLN A 290 38.87 7.58 8.27
CA GLN A 290 37.92 7.04 9.23
C GLN A 290 38.37 5.60 9.51
N LEU A 291 39.17 5.41 10.57
CA LEU A 291 39.56 4.10 11.05
C LEU A 291 38.27 3.39 11.44
N LEU A 292 37.88 2.42 10.63
CA LEU A 292 36.84 1.45 11.00
C LEU A 292 37.29 0.81 12.32
N PRO A 293 36.39 0.67 13.31
CA PRO A 293 36.73 0.07 14.59
C PRO A 293 37.28 -1.34 14.38
N TRP A 294 38.38 -1.65 15.07
CA TRP A 294 39.08 -2.92 14.94
C TRP A 294 38.16 -4.08 15.34
N PRO A 295 38.02 -5.13 14.53
CA PRO A 295 37.10 -6.23 14.83
C PRO A 295 37.54 -6.99 16.08
N THR A 296 36.56 -7.48 16.83
CA THR A 296 36.75 -8.25 18.07
C THR A 296 36.12 -9.64 17.97
N PHE A 297 36.64 -10.60 18.73
CA PHE A 297 36.02 -11.88 19.01
C PHE A 297 34.66 -11.70 19.72
N ALA A 298 33.85 -12.75 19.78
CA ALA A 298 32.57 -12.75 20.50
C ALA A 298 32.72 -12.49 22.02
N ASP A 299 33.92 -12.71 22.56
CA ASP A 299 34.28 -12.44 23.96
C ASP A 299 34.81 -11.01 24.18
N GLY A 300 34.88 -10.18 23.14
CA GLY A 300 35.30 -8.78 23.19
C GLY A 300 36.82 -8.55 23.05
N ARG A 301 37.64 -9.60 22.90
CA ARG A 301 39.08 -9.41 22.64
C ARG A 301 39.33 -8.97 21.19
N PRO A 302 40.29 -8.07 20.89
CA PRO A 302 40.59 -7.69 19.51
C PRO A 302 41.23 -8.84 18.74
N LEU A 303 40.95 -8.93 17.43
CA LEU A 303 41.62 -9.90 16.57
C LEU A 303 43.12 -9.55 16.44
N PRO A 304 44.02 -10.54 16.39
CA PRO A 304 45.44 -10.29 16.15
C PRO A 304 45.65 -9.65 14.76
N ALA A 305 46.65 -8.77 14.67
CA ALA A 305 47.05 -8.17 13.40
C ALA A 305 47.93 -9.15 12.62
N GLY A 306 47.59 -9.38 11.36
CA GLY A 306 48.45 -10.09 10.42
C GLY A 306 49.68 -9.27 10.02
N PRO A 307 50.61 -9.86 9.25
CA PRO A 307 51.82 -9.20 8.77
C PRO A 307 51.55 -7.91 7.98
N ASP A 308 50.39 -7.84 7.35
CA ASP A 308 49.95 -6.72 6.50
C ASP A 308 49.22 -5.62 7.29
N GLY A 309 49.16 -5.74 8.63
CA GLY A 309 48.46 -4.79 9.50
C GLY A 309 46.93 -4.87 9.42
N GLN A 310 46.38 -5.91 8.79
CA GLN A 310 44.94 -6.20 8.76
C GLN A 310 44.55 -7.26 9.80
N PRO A 311 43.30 -7.28 10.27
CA PRO A 311 42.83 -8.30 11.21
C PRO A 311 42.87 -9.69 10.60
N ASP A 312 43.49 -10.63 11.29
CA ASP A 312 43.58 -12.03 10.87
C ASP A 312 42.28 -12.78 11.20
N PHE A 313 41.45 -13.04 10.19
CA PHE A 313 40.18 -13.77 10.35
C PHE A 313 40.34 -15.30 10.36
N SER A 314 41.54 -15.84 10.12
CA SER A 314 41.77 -17.29 10.14
C SER A 314 41.58 -17.92 11.52
N VAL A 315 41.70 -17.11 12.58
CA VAL A 315 41.49 -17.51 13.98
C VAL A 315 40.01 -17.69 14.37
N LEU A 316 39.07 -17.43 13.46
CA LEU A 316 37.63 -17.60 13.68
C LEU A 316 37.06 -18.92 13.11
N GLN A 317 37.89 -19.80 12.53
CA GLN A 317 37.48 -21.12 12.04
C GLN A 317 37.42 -22.18 13.13
#